data_AF-A0AAE3LIE4-F1
#
_entry.id   AF-A0AAE3LIE4-F1
#
_cell.length_a   1.000
_cell.length_b   1.000
_cell.length_c   1.000
_cell.angle_alpha   90.00
_cell.angle_beta   90.00
_cell.angle_gamma   90.00
#
_symmetry.space_group_name_H-M   'P 1'
#
loop_
_entity.id
_entity.type
_entity.pdbx_description
1 polymer ?
#
loop_
_entity_poly.entity_id
_entity_poly.type
_entity_poly.pdbx_seq_one_letter_code
_entity_poly.pdbx_strand_id
1 'polypeptide(L)'
;MIVPDPFVIVAFALLLAGVVFSVVPLLPGPVLSVGGVLVYWWATGKPGWLVLVVLLAVGVTAALVDWLGGAAAAKSSGVSTRVSLLAGVAGFAGTVVAGPVGLLVGVAGTVFLASYAREREAATGIRMAAYATAGMLGTVVVQTLLTGSMLLAVAVIALL
;
A
#
# COMPACT_ATOMS: atom_id res chain seq x y z
N MET A 1 -12.14 20.79 28.92
CA MET A 1 -11.55 19.88 27.92
C MET A 1 -12.60 19.65 26.85
N ILE A 2 -12.39 20.14 25.63
CA ILE A 2 -13.25 19.78 24.49
C ILE A 2 -12.84 18.35 24.14
N VAL A 3 -13.66 17.37 24.53
CA VAL A 3 -13.46 15.99 24.07
C VAL A 3 -13.76 16.02 22.57
N PRO A 4 -12.80 15.69 21.70
CA PRO A 4 -13.08 15.62 20.27
C PRO A 4 -14.18 14.58 20.05
N ASP A 5 -15.11 14.89 19.17
CA ASP A 5 -16.19 13.99 18.78
C ASP A 5 -15.62 12.58 18.52
N PRO A 6 -16.18 11.50 19.12
CA PRO A 6 -15.71 10.14 18.91
C PRO A 6 -15.52 9.77 17.44
N PHE A 7 -16.37 10.26 16.53
CA PHE A 7 -16.24 10.02 15.10
C PHE A 7 -15.01 10.67 14.49
N VAL A 8 -14.60 11.85 14.97
CA VAL A 8 -13.37 12.50 14.52
C VAL A 8 -12.14 11.70 14.96
N ILE A 9 -12.15 11.16 16.18
CA ILE A 9 -11.09 10.26 16.66
C ILE A 9 -10.99 9.02 15.77
N VAL A 10 -12.13 8.38 15.47
CA VAL A 10 -12.20 7.21 14.58
C VAL A 10 -11.68 7.55 13.19
N ALA A 11 -12.06 8.71 12.64
CA ALA A 11 -11.58 9.16 11.34
C ALA A 11 -10.06 9.29 11.28
N PHE A 12 -9.44 9.94 12.27
CA PHE A 12 -7.99 10.06 12.33
C PHE A 12 -7.31 8.73 12.60
N ALA A 13 -7.89 7.85 13.42
CA ALA A 13 -7.38 6.49 13.61
C ALA A 13 -7.37 5.70 12.29
N LEU A 14 -8.43 5.80 11.48
CA LEU A 14 -8.51 5.18 10.16
C LEU A 14 -7.51 5.79 9.17
N LEU A 15 -7.34 7.11 9.15
CA LEU A 15 -6.36 7.78 8.28
C LEU A 15 -4.93 7.39 8.65
N LEU A 16 -4.60 7.38 9.94
CA LEU A 16 -3.30 6.94 10.44
C LEU A 16 -3.07 5.46 10.13
N ALA A 17 -4.06 4.60 10.37
CA ALA A 17 -3.98 3.20 10.01
C ALA A 17 -3.80 3.02 8.49
N GLY A 18 -4.45 3.84 7.66
CA GLY A 18 -4.28 3.82 6.21
C GLY A 18 -2.85 4.13 5.77
N VAL A 19 -2.19 5.12 6.39
CA VAL A 19 -0.77 5.46 6.14
C VAL A 19 0.16 4.36 6.65
N VAL A 20 -0.08 3.84 7.86
CA VAL A 20 0.72 2.74 8.40
C VAL A 20 0.57 1.49 7.56
N PHE A 21 -0.63 1.21 7.04
CA PHE A 21 -0.89 0.01 6.26
C PHE A 21 -0.37 0.15 4.83
N SER A 22 -0.27 1.35 4.26
CA SER A 22 0.32 1.54 2.93
C SER A 22 1.82 1.23 2.85
N VAL A 23 2.52 1.06 3.99
CA VAL A 23 3.93 0.62 3.97
C VAL A 23 4.07 -0.90 3.82
N VAL A 24 2.99 -1.64 4.06
CA VAL A 24 2.95 -3.10 3.97
C VAL A 24 2.06 -3.50 2.79
N PRO A 25 2.66 -4.02 1.71
CA PRO A 25 1.91 -4.51 0.56
C PRO A 25 0.82 -5.51 0.95
N LEU A 26 -0.32 -5.43 0.25
CA LEU A 26 -1.57 -6.17 0.50
C LEU A 26 -2.43 -5.67 1.67
N LEU A 27 -1.91 -4.83 2.57
CA LEU A 27 -2.77 -4.24 3.59
C LEU A 27 -3.67 -3.15 2.98
N PRO A 28 -4.92 -3.00 3.47
CA PRO A 28 -5.93 -2.13 2.87
C PRO A 28 -5.72 -0.63 3.17
N GLY A 29 -4.52 -0.09 2.94
CA GLY A 29 -4.17 1.31 3.24
C GLY A 29 -5.12 2.34 2.62
N PRO A 30 -5.31 2.35 1.28
CA PRO A 30 -6.20 3.29 0.60
C PRO A 30 -7.65 3.20 1.06
N VAL A 31 -8.14 1.99 1.34
CA VAL A 31 -9.51 1.74 1.81
C VAL A 31 -9.70 2.35 3.19
N LEU A 32 -8.75 2.14 4.10
CA LEU A 32 -8.77 2.74 5.44
C LEU A 32 -8.70 4.28 5.35
N SER A 33 -7.85 4.84 4.48
CA SER A 33 -7.77 6.28 4.28
C SER A 33 -9.08 6.87 3.74
N VAL A 34 -9.70 6.23 2.75
CA VAL A 34 -11.03 6.64 2.24
C VAL A 34 -12.08 6.55 3.33
N GLY A 35 -12.11 5.47 4.10
CA GLY A 35 -13.00 5.31 5.25
C GLY A 35 -12.82 6.45 6.26
N GLY A 36 -11.58 6.79 6.58
CA GLY A 36 -11.27 7.92 7.47
C GLY A 36 -11.77 9.27 6.94
N VAL A 37 -11.58 9.55 5.65
CA VAL A 37 -12.12 10.78 5.01
C VAL A 37 -13.65 10.82 5.10
N LEU A 38 -14.33 9.71 4.78
CA LEU A 38 -15.79 9.65 4.81
C LEU A 38 -16.37 9.79 6.21
N VAL A 39 -15.74 9.16 7.21
CA VAL A 39 -16.14 9.30 8.63
C VAL A 39 -15.92 10.75 9.11
N TYR A 40 -14.79 11.37 8.75
CA TYR A 40 -14.54 12.77 9.08
C TYR A 40 -15.58 13.70 8.46
N TRP A 41 -15.91 13.48 7.19
CA TRP A 41 -16.92 14.25 6.47
C TRP A 41 -18.31 14.09 7.06
N TRP A 42 -18.69 12.87 7.40
CA TRP A 42 -19.95 12.58 8.08
C TRP A 42 -20.07 13.30 9.42
N ALA A 43 -18.99 13.35 10.20
CA ALA A 43 -18.99 13.95 11.53
C ALA A 43 -18.99 15.49 11.50
N THR A 44 -18.29 16.10 10.53
CA THR A 44 -18.00 17.54 10.55
C THR A 44 -18.66 18.33 9.42
N GLY A 45 -19.16 17.66 8.38
CA GLY A 45 -19.58 18.29 7.12
C GLY A 45 -18.43 18.90 6.31
N LYS A 46 -17.18 18.76 6.78
CA LYS A 46 -15.95 19.22 6.12
C LYS A 46 -15.15 18.02 5.57
N PRO A 47 -14.39 18.16 4.49
CA PRO A 47 -14.30 19.34 3.65
C PRO A 47 -15.53 19.52 2.74
N GLY A 48 -15.61 20.65 2.03
CA GLY A 48 -16.65 20.86 1.03
C GLY A 48 -16.63 19.79 -0.08
N TRP A 49 -17.74 19.62 -0.77
CA TRP A 49 -17.98 18.53 -1.73
C TRP A 49 -16.86 18.37 -2.77
N LEU A 50 -16.30 19.47 -3.27
CA LEU A 50 -15.24 19.45 -4.29
C LEU A 50 -13.98 18.75 -3.77
N VAL A 51 -13.53 19.14 -2.58
CA VAL A 51 -12.33 18.56 -1.95
C VAL A 51 -12.59 17.12 -1.54
N LEU A 52 -13.79 16.80 -1.07
CA LEU A 52 -14.18 15.42 -0.80
C LEU A 52 -14.04 14.55 -2.06
N VAL A 53 -14.59 14.99 -3.19
CA VAL A 53 -14.49 14.26 -4.47
C VAL A 53 -13.03 14.07 -4.89
N VAL A 54 -12.19 15.09 -4.72
CA VAL A 54 -10.74 14.98 -5.01
C VAL A 54 -10.08 13.95 -4.10
N LEU A 55 -10.34 13.97 -2.78
CA LEU A 55 -9.79 12.98 -1.85
C LEU A 55 -10.25 11.55 -2.16
N LEU A 56 -11.52 11.38 -2.55
CA LEU A 56 -12.03 10.08 -2.99
C LEU A 56 -11.38 9.63 -4.30
N ALA A 57 -11.17 10.54 -5.25
CA ALA A 57 -10.43 10.24 -6.47
C ALA A 57 -8.98 9.83 -6.20
N VAL A 58 -8.32 10.49 -5.23
CA VAL A 58 -6.98 10.10 -4.74
C VAL A 58 -7.01 8.70 -4.15
N GLY A 59 -7.99 8.40 -3.29
CA GLY A 59 -8.16 7.07 -2.70
C GLY A 59 -8.42 5.97 -3.73
N VAL A 60 -9.26 6.23 -4.73
CA VAL A 60 -9.49 5.33 -5.88
C VAL A 60 -8.22 5.16 -6.69
N THR A 61 -7.48 6.23 -6.95
CA THR A 61 -6.19 6.17 -7.67
C THR A 61 -5.19 5.31 -6.89
N ALA A 62 -5.11 5.47 -5.57
CA ALA A 62 -4.24 4.66 -4.72
C ALA A 62 -4.64 3.17 -4.76
N ALA A 63 -5.94 2.85 -4.70
CA ALA A 63 -6.42 1.48 -4.87
C ALA A 63 -6.09 0.94 -6.27
N LEU A 64 -6.26 1.73 -7.33
CA LEU A 64 -5.87 1.32 -8.68
C LEU A 64 -4.38 1.09 -8.80
N VAL A 65 -3.53 1.90 -8.14
CA VAL A 65 -2.08 1.71 -8.11
C VAL A 65 -1.72 0.38 -7.44
N ASP A 66 -2.42 -0.06 -6.39
CA ASP A 66 -2.17 -1.38 -5.80
C ASP A 66 -2.48 -2.51 -6.77
N TRP A 67 -3.63 -2.43 -7.44
CA TRP A 67 -4.09 -3.47 -8.35
C TRP A 67 -3.26 -3.52 -9.64
N LEU A 68 -2.96 -2.34 -10.21
CA LEU A 68 -2.19 -2.20 -11.44
C LEU A 68 -0.68 -2.37 -11.19
N GLY A 69 -0.16 -1.94 -10.04
CA GLY A 69 1.22 -2.16 -9.63
C GLY A 69 1.51 -3.66 -9.48
N GLY A 70 0.59 -4.42 -8.85
CA GLY A 70 0.67 -5.88 -8.78
C GLY A 70 0.64 -6.54 -10.17
N ALA A 71 -0.25 -6.10 -11.06
CA ALA A 71 -0.37 -6.65 -12.41
C ALA A 71 0.81 -6.27 -13.33
N ALA A 72 1.32 -5.04 -13.20
CA ALA A 72 2.45 -4.54 -13.98
C ALA A 72 3.77 -5.18 -13.54
N ALA A 73 3.99 -5.33 -12.23
CA ALA A 73 5.13 -6.05 -11.68
C ALA A 73 5.11 -7.55 -12.08
N ALA A 74 3.93 -8.17 -12.15
CA ALA A 74 3.78 -9.52 -12.67
C ALA A 74 4.15 -9.63 -14.16
N LYS A 75 3.83 -8.61 -14.98
CA LYS A 75 4.16 -8.58 -16.41
C LYS A 75 5.63 -8.29 -16.69
N SER A 76 6.23 -7.36 -15.94
CA SER A 76 7.63 -6.94 -16.17
C SER A 76 8.66 -7.91 -15.60
N SER A 77 8.29 -8.71 -14.61
CA SER A 77 9.20 -9.67 -14.00
C SER A 77 9.41 -10.94 -14.83
N GLY A 78 8.66 -11.18 -15.91
CA GLY A 78 8.82 -12.37 -16.77
C GLY A 78 8.58 -13.72 -16.05
N VAL A 79 8.19 -13.67 -14.77
CA VAL A 79 7.98 -14.84 -13.93
C VAL A 79 6.51 -15.27 -14.00
N SER A 80 6.26 -16.58 -14.04
CA SER A 80 4.89 -17.10 -14.10
C SER A 80 4.04 -16.61 -12.91
N THR A 81 2.75 -16.37 -13.13
CA THR A 81 1.78 -15.88 -12.12
C THR A 81 1.80 -16.69 -10.82
N ARG A 82 2.07 -18.00 -10.90
CA ARG A 82 2.19 -18.88 -9.72
C ARG A 82 3.33 -18.45 -8.80
N VAL A 83 4.47 -18.04 -9.35
CA VAL A 83 5.62 -17.60 -8.56
C VAL A 83 5.35 -16.21 -7.98
N SER A 84 4.71 -15.31 -8.72
CA SER A 84 4.30 -14.00 -8.18
C SER A 84 3.35 -14.17 -7.00
N LEU A 85 2.39 -15.11 -7.10
CA LEU A 85 1.50 -15.45 -6.00
C LEU A 85 2.25 -16.04 -4.80
N LEU A 86 3.16 -17.00 -5.05
CA LEU A 86 4.00 -17.58 -4.00
C LEU A 86 4.89 -16.54 -3.33
N ALA A 87 5.45 -15.61 -4.11
CA ALA A 87 6.27 -14.51 -3.59
C ALA A 87 5.44 -13.56 -2.72
N GLY A 88 4.20 -13.27 -3.13
CA GLY A 88 3.25 -12.51 -2.32
C GLY A 88 2.92 -13.21 -1.00
N VAL A 89 2.63 -14.52 -1.03
CA VAL A 89 2.33 -15.33 0.16
C VAL A 89 3.55 -15.44 1.09
N ALA A 90 4.73 -15.73 0.53
CA ALA A 90 5.97 -15.83 1.29
C ALA A 90 6.39 -14.48 1.89
N GLY A 91 6.24 -13.40 1.12
CA GLY A 91 6.44 -12.03 1.59
C GLY A 91 5.50 -11.70 2.75
N PHE A 92 4.20 -11.96 2.59
CA PHE A 92 3.20 -11.72 3.64
C PHE A 92 3.48 -12.54 4.91
N ALA A 93 3.79 -13.83 4.78
CA ALA A 93 4.17 -14.67 5.90
C ALA A 93 5.45 -14.16 6.58
N GLY A 94 6.43 -13.71 5.78
CA GLY A 94 7.63 -13.05 6.26
C GLY A 94 7.33 -11.78 7.06
N THR A 95 6.32 -11.00 6.67
CA THR A 95 5.89 -9.80 7.42
C THR A 95 5.47 -10.13 8.84
N VAL A 96 4.75 -11.24 9.04
CA VAL A 96 4.28 -11.64 10.37
C VAL A 96 5.47 -11.95 11.30
N VAL A 97 6.56 -12.48 10.76
CA VAL A 97 7.73 -12.91 11.55
C VAL A 97 8.74 -11.78 11.75
N ALA A 98 9.04 -11.01 10.70
CA ALA A 98 10.15 -10.05 10.68
C ALA A 98 9.74 -8.65 10.17
N GLY A 99 8.44 -8.36 10.12
CA GLY A 99 7.92 -7.08 9.67
C GLY A 99 8.28 -6.78 8.20
N PRO A 100 8.44 -5.49 7.83
CA PRO A 100 8.71 -5.10 6.43
C PRO A 100 9.94 -5.80 5.81
N VAL A 101 10.95 -6.11 6.62
CA VAL A 101 12.15 -6.82 6.16
C VAL A 101 11.82 -8.25 5.71
N GLY A 102 10.99 -8.96 6.47
CA GLY A 102 10.56 -10.32 6.11
C GLY A 102 9.79 -10.36 4.79
N LEU A 103 9.06 -9.30 4.48
CA LEU A 103 8.37 -9.16 3.20
C LEU A 103 9.32 -8.96 2.02
N LEU A 104 10.32 -8.09 2.16
CA LEU A 104 11.34 -7.89 1.13
C LEU A 104 12.13 -9.18 0.89
N VAL A 105 12.54 -9.85 1.96
CA VAL A 105 13.27 -11.13 1.88
C VAL A 105 12.40 -12.23 1.30
N GLY A 106 11.12 -12.32 1.70
CA GLY A 106 10.18 -13.33 1.20
C GLY A 106 9.89 -13.18 -0.29
N VAL A 107 9.66 -11.96 -0.76
CA VAL A 107 9.46 -11.67 -2.19
C VAL A 107 10.76 -11.92 -2.98
N ALA A 108 11.87 -11.29 -2.58
CA ALA A 108 13.13 -11.41 -3.30
C ALA A 108 13.63 -12.86 -3.34
N GLY A 109 13.58 -13.56 -2.21
CA GLY A 109 14.01 -14.94 -2.08
C GLY A 109 13.16 -15.89 -2.92
N THR A 110 11.83 -15.73 -2.92
CA THR A 110 10.94 -16.58 -3.71
C THR A 110 11.14 -16.39 -5.20
N VAL A 111 11.25 -15.14 -5.65
CA VAL A 111 11.50 -14.82 -7.07
C VAL A 111 12.87 -15.35 -7.48
N PHE A 112 13.92 -15.10 -6.68
CA PHE A 112 15.27 -15.60 -6.94
C PHE A 112 15.30 -17.13 -7.06
N LEU A 113 14.75 -17.86 -6.07
CA LEU A 113 14.77 -19.32 -6.06
C LEU A 113 13.99 -19.91 -7.23
N ALA A 114 12.83 -19.35 -7.57
CA ALA A 114 12.03 -19.82 -8.69
C ALA A 114 12.69 -19.57 -10.04
N SER A 115 13.32 -18.41 -10.22
CA SER A 115 14.10 -18.09 -11.43
C SER A 115 15.35 -18.98 -11.54
N TYR A 116 16.09 -19.17 -10.44
CA TYR A 116 17.26 -20.03 -10.40
C TYR A 116 16.91 -21.50 -10.68
N ALA A 117 15.79 -21.99 -10.15
CA ALA A 117 15.33 -23.36 -10.42
C ALA A 117 15.01 -23.61 -11.90
N ARG A 118 14.58 -22.57 -12.63
CA ARG A 118 14.27 -22.64 -14.07
C ARG A 118 15.50 -22.54 -14.96
N GLU A 119 16.32 -21.52 -14.72
CA GLU A 119 17.40 -21.16 -15.65
C GLU A 119 18.77 -21.69 -15.22
N ARG A 120 18.91 -22.09 -13.94
CA ARG A 120 20.19 -22.48 -13.30
C ARG A 120 21.29 -21.42 -13.41
N GLU A 121 20.89 -20.17 -13.60
CA GLU A 121 21.79 -19.02 -13.68
C GLU A 121 21.45 -18.02 -12.57
N ALA A 122 22.42 -17.77 -11.69
CA ALA A 122 22.23 -16.88 -10.54
C ALA A 122 22.04 -15.42 -10.97
N ALA A 123 22.71 -14.99 -12.05
CA ALA A 123 22.61 -13.62 -12.56
C ALA A 123 21.18 -13.25 -12.96
N THR A 124 20.47 -14.15 -13.67
CA THR A 124 19.07 -13.90 -14.03
C THR A 124 18.18 -13.87 -12.80
N GLY A 125 18.35 -14.80 -11.86
CA GLY A 125 17.57 -14.83 -10.62
C GLY A 125 17.70 -13.53 -9.81
N ILE A 126 18.92 -13.00 -9.66
CA ILE A 126 19.18 -11.74 -8.96
C ILE A 126 18.50 -10.57 -9.68
N ARG A 127 18.63 -10.50 -11.01
CA ARG A 127 18.04 -9.43 -11.81
C ARG A 127 16.52 -9.41 -11.69
N MET A 128 15.88 -10.58 -11.77
CA MET A 128 14.43 -10.70 -11.65
C MET A 128 13.92 -10.36 -10.25
N ALA A 129 14.61 -10.83 -9.21
CA ALA A 129 14.30 -10.49 -7.83
C ALA A 129 14.44 -8.97 -7.59
N ALA A 130 15.51 -8.35 -8.11
CA ALA A 130 15.73 -6.91 -7.99
C ALA A 130 14.60 -6.09 -8.65
N TYR A 131 14.16 -6.45 -9.86
CA TYR A 131 13.05 -5.76 -10.50
C TYR A 131 11.72 -5.95 -9.77
N ALA A 132 11.44 -7.16 -9.27
CA ALA A 132 10.23 -7.43 -8.50
C ALA A 132 10.20 -6.61 -7.19
N THR A 133 11.32 -6.60 -6.45
CA THR A 133 11.46 -5.81 -5.23
C THR A 133 11.38 -4.31 -5.51
N ALA A 134 12.02 -3.83 -6.57
CA ALA A 134 11.95 -2.41 -6.96
C ALA A 134 10.52 -1.98 -7.33
N GLY A 135 9.78 -2.80 -8.09
CA GLY A 135 8.38 -2.53 -8.43
C GLY A 135 7.48 -2.49 -7.18
N MET A 136 7.71 -3.41 -6.24
CA MET A 136 7.01 -3.42 -4.95
C MET A 136 7.30 -2.16 -4.13
N LEU A 137 8.57 -1.79 -3.97
CA LEU A 137 8.97 -0.58 -3.24
C LEU A 137 8.43 0.70 -3.90
N GLY A 138 8.46 0.76 -5.23
CA GLY A 138 7.87 1.88 -5.98
C GLY A 138 6.38 2.03 -5.69
N THR A 139 5.65 0.92 -5.62
CA THR A 139 4.23 0.91 -5.25
C THR A 139 4.03 1.42 -3.82
N VAL A 140 4.82 0.93 -2.85
CA VAL A 140 4.78 1.38 -1.45
C VAL A 140 5.00 2.88 -1.32
N VAL A 141 5.98 3.43 -2.04
CA VAL A 141 6.26 4.88 -2.01
C VAL A 141 5.07 5.67 -2.52
N VAL A 142 4.52 5.30 -3.68
CA VAL A 142 3.35 5.98 -4.26
C VAL A 142 2.15 5.88 -3.31
N GLN A 143 1.88 4.69 -2.79
CA GLN A 143 0.75 4.44 -1.89
C GLN A 143 0.86 5.29 -0.61
N THR A 144 2.05 5.33 0.00
CA THR A 144 2.31 6.12 1.21
C THR A 144 2.19 7.63 0.97
N LEU A 145 2.62 8.11 -0.21
CA LEU A 145 2.42 9.51 -0.59
C LEU A 145 0.95 9.85 -0.76
N LEU A 146 0.17 8.99 -1.42
CA LEU A 146 -1.26 9.22 -1.65
C LEU A 146 -2.05 9.17 -0.33
N THR A 147 -1.91 8.12 0.48
CA THR A 147 -2.59 8.01 1.79
C THR A 147 -2.12 9.09 2.77
N GLY A 148 -0.83 9.40 2.77
CA GLY A 148 -0.24 10.47 3.58
C GLY A 148 -0.78 11.84 3.19
N SER A 149 -0.92 12.11 1.90
CA SER A 149 -1.52 13.37 1.42
C SER A 149 -2.97 13.52 1.85
N MET A 150 -3.75 12.44 1.88
CA MET A 150 -5.14 12.45 2.37
C MET A 150 -5.19 12.77 3.87
N LEU A 151 -4.34 12.12 4.68
CA LEU A 151 -4.22 12.41 6.10
C LEU A 151 -3.85 13.88 6.34
N LEU A 152 -2.82 14.38 5.64
CA LEU A 152 -2.38 15.77 5.77
C LEU A 152 -3.46 16.75 5.36
N ALA A 153 -4.17 16.50 4.26
CA ALA A 153 -5.26 17.36 3.81
C ALA A 153 -6.36 17.47 4.87
N VAL A 154 -6.83 16.33 5.41
CA VAL A 154 -7.85 16.32 6.47
C VAL A 154 -7.33 16.98 7.75
N ALA A 155 -6.06 16.74 8.12
CA ALA A 155 -5.44 17.38 9.28
C ALA A 155 -5.41 18.91 9.13
N VAL A 156 -5.00 19.43 7.97
CA VAL A 156 -5.01 20.87 7.68
C VAL A 156 -6.43 21.43 7.75
N ILE A 157 -7.41 20.75 7.15
CA ILE A 157 -8.82 21.17 7.18
C ILE A 157 -9.37 21.19 8.61
N ALA A 158 -8.97 20.23 9.46
CA ALA A 158 -9.41 20.17 10.85
C ALA A 158 -8.85 21.30 11.71
N LEU A 159 -7.70 21.86 11.33
CA LEU A 159 -7.05 22.98 12.01
C LEU A 159 -7.52 24.36 11.53
N LEU A 160 -8.31 24.42 10.45
CA LEU A 160 -8.90 25.64 9.86
C LEU A 160 -10.38 25.82 10.26
#